data_AF-A0A3L6N2Y2-F1
#
_entry.id   AF-A0A3L6N2Y2-F1
#
_cell.length_a   1.000
_cell.length_b   1.000
_cell.length_c   1.000
_cell.angle_alpha   90.00
_cell.angle_beta   90.00
_cell.angle_gamma   90.00
#
_symmetry.space_group_name_H-M   'P 1'
#
loop_
_entity.id
_entity.type
_entity.pdbx_description
1 polymer ?
#
loop_
_entity_poly.entity_id
_entity_poly.type
_entity_poly.pdbx_seq_one_letter_code
_entity_poly.pdbx_strand_id
1 'polypeptide(L)'
;MAARLGKERVPAILLTDLILTRPPPEFIKHLQMTQNKDTWYEAQASLIKGWLNNTTNKNVLDHFHNDVGAYGFENWAHFCWLVEKNYERWNSPMERLETINDHPLVRHVFSHPRDEAYFAAHEEFARKHPEWFSFARLNGESHFPVIELPEAVSLELSDLVKQVTSKQ
;
A
#
# COMPACT_ATOMS: atom_id res chain seq x y z
N MET A 1 12.88 -6.25 -3.62
CA MET A 1 13.53 -7.37 -2.91
C MET A 1 13.32 -8.69 -3.63
N ALA A 2 12.08 -9.15 -3.82
CA ALA A 2 11.79 -10.40 -4.56
C ALA A 2 12.40 -10.47 -5.97
N ALA A 3 12.23 -9.44 -6.79
CA ALA A 3 12.83 -9.38 -8.13
C ALA A 3 14.38 -9.50 -8.16
N ARG A 4 15.06 -9.24 -7.03
CA ARG A 4 16.52 -9.33 -6.91
C ARG A 4 16.97 -10.65 -6.27
N LEU A 5 16.21 -11.15 -5.29
CA LEU A 5 16.59 -12.31 -4.47
C LEU A 5 15.94 -13.62 -4.94
N GLY A 6 14.93 -13.56 -5.80
CA GLY A 6 14.19 -14.72 -6.28
C GLY A 6 13.19 -15.26 -5.25
N LYS A 7 12.27 -16.10 -5.75
CA LYS A 7 11.20 -16.73 -4.98
C LYS A 7 11.72 -17.67 -3.90
N GLU A 8 12.83 -18.36 -4.13
CA GLU A 8 13.42 -19.24 -3.11
C GLU A 8 13.74 -18.50 -1.81
N ARG A 9 14.25 -17.27 -1.91
CA ARG A 9 14.59 -16.45 -0.75
C ARG A 9 13.45 -15.59 -0.24
N VAL A 10 12.56 -15.17 -1.15
CA VAL A 10 11.37 -14.36 -0.82
C VAL A 10 10.16 -15.06 -1.41
N PRO A 11 9.64 -16.10 -0.76
CA PRO A 11 8.58 -16.93 -1.34
C PRO A 11 7.20 -16.27 -1.33
N ALA A 12 7.01 -15.28 -0.46
CA ALA A 12 5.78 -14.51 -0.37
C ALA A 12 6.01 -13.04 0.00
N ILE A 13 5.03 -12.21 -0.35
CA ILE A 13 4.95 -10.78 -0.03
C ILE A 13 3.53 -10.45 0.42
N LEU A 14 3.38 -9.85 1.60
CA LEU A 14 2.16 -9.19 2.02
C LEU A 14 2.31 -7.68 1.78
N LEU A 15 1.42 -7.10 0.99
CA LEU A 15 1.30 -5.66 0.79
C LEU A 15 0.12 -5.15 1.61
N THR A 16 0.26 -4.00 2.24
CA THR A 16 -0.79 -3.41 3.09
C THR A 16 -1.15 -2.01 2.62
N ASP A 17 -2.40 -1.83 2.21
CA ASP A 17 -3.01 -0.54 1.82
C ASP A 17 -2.14 0.32 0.88
N LEU A 18 -1.54 -0.34 -0.11
CA LEU A 18 -0.80 0.32 -1.20
C LEU A 18 -1.76 0.50 -2.37
N ILE A 19 -1.85 1.72 -2.94
CA ILE A 19 -2.64 1.97 -4.15
C ILE A 19 -2.03 1.15 -5.31
N LEU A 20 -2.61 0.01 -5.63
CA LEU A 20 -2.01 -0.93 -6.60
C LEU A 20 -2.30 -0.58 -8.06
N THR A 21 -3.28 0.28 -8.30
CA THR A 21 -3.69 0.77 -9.62
C THR A 21 -2.87 1.99 -10.04
N ARG A 22 -3.20 2.56 -11.20
CA ARG A 22 -2.67 3.88 -11.58
C ARG A 22 -3.16 4.93 -10.58
N PRO A 23 -2.29 5.84 -10.14
CA PRO A 23 -2.62 6.77 -9.07
C PRO A 23 -3.59 7.84 -9.59
N PRO A 24 -4.57 8.28 -8.77
CA PRO A 24 -5.39 9.43 -9.11
C PRO A 24 -4.53 10.68 -9.36
N PRO A 25 -4.85 11.54 -10.35
CA PRO A 25 -4.09 12.77 -10.61
C PRO A 25 -3.94 13.68 -9.40
N GLU A 26 -4.99 13.80 -8.57
CA GLU A 26 -4.96 14.59 -7.33
C GLU A 26 -3.97 14.02 -6.30
N PHE A 27 -3.79 12.69 -6.25
CA PHE A 27 -2.78 12.09 -5.38
C PHE A 27 -1.37 12.49 -5.83
N ILE A 28 -1.07 12.40 -7.14
CA ILE A 28 0.22 12.82 -7.70
C ILE A 28 0.48 14.31 -7.45
N LYS A 29 -0.54 15.16 -7.62
CA LYS A 29 -0.43 16.60 -7.35
C LYS A 29 -0.04 16.87 -5.89
N HIS A 30 -0.66 16.18 -4.92
CA HIS A 30 -0.29 16.32 -3.52
C HIS A 30 1.14 15.83 -3.23
N LEU A 31 1.62 14.76 -3.87
CA LEU A 31 3.02 14.35 -3.76
C LEU A 31 3.97 15.44 -4.27
N GLN A 32 3.66 16.08 -5.39
CA GLN A 32 4.47 17.16 -5.96
C GLN A 32 4.48 18.42 -5.08
N MET A 33 3.33 18.81 -4.56
CA MET A 33 3.23 19.94 -3.62
C MET A 33 3.98 19.67 -2.31
N THR A 34 4.02 18.41 -1.86
CA THR A 34 4.77 18.03 -0.65
C THR A 34 6.30 18.16 -0.82
N GLN A 35 6.78 18.18 -2.06
CA GLN A 35 8.20 18.37 -2.38
C GLN A 35 8.64 19.85 -2.40
N ASN A 36 7.70 20.80 -2.32
CA ASN A 36 8.00 22.23 -2.35
C ASN A 36 7.93 22.84 -0.93
N LYS A 37 9.00 23.56 -0.54
CA LYS A 37 9.14 24.20 0.78
C LYS A 37 8.02 25.18 1.14
N ASP A 38 7.36 25.77 0.16
CA ASP A 38 6.29 26.74 0.40
C ASP A 38 4.92 26.08 0.61
N THR A 39 4.73 24.86 0.08
CA THR A 39 3.42 24.18 0.07
C THR A 39 3.38 22.88 0.85
N TRP A 40 4.54 22.39 1.34
CA TRP A 40 4.64 21.02 1.84
C TRP A 40 3.74 20.73 3.03
N TYR A 41 3.60 21.67 3.96
CA TYR A 41 2.86 21.46 5.19
C TYR A 41 1.35 21.30 4.93
N GLU A 42 0.79 22.13 4.05
CA GLU A 42 -0.62 22.03 3.64
C GLU A 42 -0.89 20.76 2.83
N ALA A 43 0.01 20.41 1.91
CA ALA A 43 -0.11 19.21 1.10
C ALA A 43 0.00 17.94 1.94
N GLN A 44 0.94 17.90 2.90
CA GLN A 44 1.07 16.83 3.88
C GLN A 44 -0.21 16.68 4.70
N ALA A 45 -0.76 17.76 5.24
CA ALA A 45 -2.00 17.72 6.02
C ALA A 45 -3.16 17.14 5.20
N SER A 46 -3.22 17.44 3.90
CA SER A 46 -4.22 16.91 2.98
C SER A 46 -4.05 15.40 2.72
N LEU A 47 -2.82 14.92 2.56
CA LEU A 47 -2.51 13.48 2.47
C LEU A 47 -2.93 12.75 3.75
N ILE A 48 -2.52 13.28 4.91
CA ILE A 48 -2.85 12.71 6.23
C ILE A 48 -4.37 12.65 6.42
N LYS A 49 -5.09 13.73 6.08
CA LYS A 49 -6.56 13.75 6.14
C LYS A 49 -7.18 12.67 5.27
N GLY A 50 -6.66 12.48 4.05
CA GLY A 50 -7.08 11.40 3.16
C GLY A 50 -6.85 10.03 3.77
N TRP A 51 -5.69 9.80 4.40
CA TRP A 51 -5.36 8.52 5.01
C TRP A 51 -6.16 8.21 6.28
N LEU A 52 -6.44 9.22 7.09
CA LEU A 52 -7.28 9.10 8.28
C LEU A 52 -8.74 8.87 7.91
N ASN A 53 -9.21 9.45 6.80
CA ASN A 53 -10.58 9.26 6.28
C ASN A 53 -11.69 9.41 7.35
N ASN A 54 -11.55 10.40 8.25
CA ASN A 54 -12.44 10.62 9.39
C ASN A 54 -12.57 9.42 10.36
N THR A 55 -11.55 8.56 10.42
CA THR A 55 -11.50 7.45 11.39
C THR A 55 -11.68 7.95 12.82
N THR A 56 -12.36 7.14 13.60
CA THR A 56 -12.47 7.32 15.06
C THR A 56 -11.56 6.37 15.82
N ASN A 57 -10.78 5.55 15.12
CA ASN A 57 -9.89 4.58 15.73
C ASN A 57 -8.77 5.28 16.49
N LYS A 58 -8.78 5.12 17.82
CA LYS A 58 -7.82 5.78 18.71
C LYS A 58 -6.36 5.41 18.39
N ASN A 59 -6.08 4.15 18.07
CA ASN A 59 -4.71 3.70 17.81
C ASN A 59 -4.14 4.35 16.55
N VAL A 60 -4.96 4.50 15.50
CA VAL A 60 -4.56 5.20 14.28
C VAL A 60 -4.33 6.68 14.56
N LEU A 61 -5.23 7.35 15.30
CA LEU A 61 -5.05 8.76 15.67
C LEU A 61 -3.79 8.96 16.52
N ASP A 62 -3.57 8.12 17.53
CA ASP A 62 -2.37 8.17 18.37
C ASP A 62 -1.09 7.96 17.54
N HIS A 63 -1.07 7.04 16.58
CA HIS A 63 0.07 6.83 15.68
C HIS A 63 0.41 8.11 14.90
N PHE A 64 -0.58 8.82 14.37
CA PHE A 64 -0.33 10.07 13.66
C PHE A 64 0.16 11.18 14.57
N HIS A 65 -0.43 11.30 15.76
CA HIS A 65 -0.03 12.31 16.75
C HIS A 65 1.39 12.08 17.27
N ASN A 66 1.79 10.82 17.49
CA ASN A 66 3.05 10.49 18.15
C ASN A 66 4.20 10.20 17.18
N ASP A 67 3.94 9.56 16.04
CA ASP A 67 4.99 8.98 15.20
C ASP A 67 5.15 9.69 13.85
N VAL A 68 4.06 10.12 13.22
CA VAL A 68 4.08 10.66 11.84
C VAL A 68 4.34 12.17 11.82
N GLY A 69 3.82 12.91 12.80
CA GLY A 69 4.00 14.36 12.91
C GLY A 69 5.44 14.82 13.22
N ALA A 70 6.33 13.90 13.58
CA ALA A 70 7.70 14.21 14.01
C ALA A 70 8.69 14.46 12.85
N TYR A 71 8.32 14.10 11.61
CA TYR A 71 9.22 14.23 10.46
C TYR A 71 9.13 15.61 9.80
N GLY A 72 10.30 16.23 9.56
CA GLY A 72 10.41 17.51 8.86
C GLY A 72 10.36 17.41 7.34
N PHE A 73 10.41 18.58 6.69
CA PHE A 73 10.29 18.75 5.24
C PHE A 73 11.13 17.77 4.41
N GLU A 74 12.42 17.62 4.70
CA GLU A 74 13.33 16.83 3.86
C GLU A 74 12.88 15.35 3.75
N ASN A 75 12.36 14.78 4.84
CA ASN A 75 11.86 13.40 4.84
C ASN A 75 10.57 13.29 4.03
N TRP A 76 9.65 14.24 4.18
CA TRP A 76 8.39 14.27 3.44
C TRP A 76 8.59 14.48 1.94
N ALA A 77 9.44 15.44 1.58
CA ALA A 77 9.80 15.70 0.20
C ALA A 77 10.45 14.47 -0.43
N HIS A 78 11.42 13.84 0.24
CA HIS A 78 12.07 12.65 -0.28
C HIS A 78 11.11 11.46 -0.44
N PHE A 79 10.26 11.21 0.55
CA PHE A 79 9.24 10.16 0.48
C PHE A 79 8.29 10.38 -0.69
N CYS A 80 7.73 11.58 -0.83
CA CYS A 80 6.77 11.88 -1.89
C CYS A 80 7.43 11.82 -3.28
N TRP A 81 8.66 12.30 -3.41
CA TRP A 81 9.45 12.16 -4.63
C TRP A 81 9.65 10.69 -5.00
N LEU A 82 10.01 9.85 -4.03
CA LEU A 82 10.24 8.42 -4.28
C LEU A 82 8.96 7.72 -4.73
N VAL A 83 7.81 8.03 -4.11
CA VAL A 83 6.51 7.48 -4.51
C VAL A 83 6.16 7.90 -5.93
N GLU A 84 6.25 9.21 -6.24
CA GLU A 84 6.00 9.75 -7.58
C GLU A 84 6.86 9.07 -8.64
N LYS A 85 8.18 8.97 -8.42
CA LYS A 85 9.10 8.37 -9.38
C LYS A 85 8.85 6.88 -9.62
N ASN A 86 8.31 6.15 -8.64
CA ASN A 86 7.92 4.76 -8.87
C ASN A 86 6.66 4.64 -9.74
N TYR A 87 5.69 5.54 -9.58
CA TYR A 87 4.54 5.60 -10.47
C TYR A 87 4.90 6.07 -11.87
N GLU A 88 5.77 7.07 -12.03
CA GLU A 88 6.27 7.47 -13.36
C GLU A 88 6.98 6.31 -14.07
N ARG A 89 7.78 5.53 -13.34
CA ARG A 89 8.57 4.45 -13.90
C ARG A 89 7.75 3.22 -14.28
N TRP A 90 6.77 2.86 -13.47
CA TRP A 90 6.06 1.58 -13.58
C TRP A 90 4.58 1.71 -13.93
N ASN A 91 4.05 2.93 -14.01
CA ASN A 91 2.63 3.28 -14.07
C ASN A 91 1.81 2.87 -12.85
N SER A 92 1.97 1.65 -12.34
CA SER A 92 1.28 1.12 -11.15
C SER A 92 2.07 -0.01 -10.47
N PRO A 93 1.82 -0.28 -9.18
CA PRO A 93 2.37 -1.45 -8.51
C PRO A 93 1.95 -2.78 -9.13
N MET A 94 0.71 -2.90 -9.65
CA MET A 94 0.28 -4.09 -10.41
C MET A 94 1.16 -4.33 -11.64
N GLU A 95 1.38 -3.31 -12.47
CA GLU A 95 2.28 -3.40 -13.63
C GLU A 95 3.72 -3.70 -13.20
N ARG A 96 4.18 -3.15 -12.07
CA ARG A 96 5.49 -3.49 -11.49
C ARG A 96 5.58 -4.98 -11.10
N LEU A 97 4.54 -5.53 -10.48
CA LEU A 97 4.54 -6.93 -10.03
C LEU A 97 4.68 -7.89 -11.22
N GLU A 98 4.00 -7.60 -12.34
CA GLU A 98 4.06 -8.41 -13.56
C GLU A 98 5.47 -8.50 -14.17
N THR A 99 6.39 -7.57 -13.84
CA THR A 99 7.77 -7.62 -14.34
C THR A 99 8.69 -8.54 -13.52
N ILE A 100 8.17 -9.23 -12.50
CA ILE A 100 8.97 -10.13 -11.66
C ILE A 100 9.00 -11.51 -12.33
N ASN A 101 10.21 -12.00 -12.66
CA ASN A 101 10.36 -13.39 -13.09
C ASN A 101 10.25 -14.31 -11.89
N ASP A 102 9.60 -15.47 -12.07
CA ASP A 102 9.32 -16.45 -11.01
C ASP A 102 8.61 -15.81 -9.79
N HIS A 103 7.32 -15.52 -9.96
CA HIS A 103 6.54 -14.73 -9.01
C HIS A 103 6.47 -15.42 -7.63
N PRO A 104 6.76 -14.68 -6.53
CA PRO A 104 6.36 -15.12 -5.20
C PRO A 104 4.85 -15.06 -5.06
N LEU A 105 4.31 -15.69 -4.01
CA LEU A 105 2.93 -15.43 -3.64
C LEU A 105 2.82 -13.97 -3.17
N VAL A 106 1.87 -13.23 -3.73
CA VAL A 106 1.60 -11.84 -3.37
C VAL A 106 0.18 -11.76 -2.86
N ARG A 107 0.02 -11.22 -1.65
CA ARG A 107 -1.29 -10.86 -1.11
C ARG A 107 -1.36 -9.38 -0.81
N HIS A 108 -2.40 -8.72 -1.30
CA HIS A 108 -2.70 -7.36 -0.92
C HIS A 108 -3.85 -7.31 0.09
N VAL A 109 -3.61 -6.70 1.25
CA VAL A 109 -4.60 -6.51 2.30
C VAL A 109 -4.85 -5.00 2.46
N PHE A 110 -6.09 -4.57 2.32
CA PHE A 110 -6.41 -3.14 2.33
C PHE A 110 -7.79 -2.88 2.92
N SER A 111 -7.97 -1.70 3.50
CA SER A 111 -9.28 -1.18 3.91
C SER A 111 -9.78 -0.13 2.93
N HIS A 112 -8.86 0.57 2.26
CA HIS A 112 -9.15 1.63 1.31
C HIS A 112 -8.29 1.50 0.02
N PRO A 113 -8.67 2.18 -1.08
CA PRO A 113 -9.97 2.80 -1.35
C PRO A 113 -11.16 1.83 -1.31
N ARG A 114 -12.37 2.35 -1.06
CA ARG A 114 -13.62 1.57 -0.96
C ARG A 114 -14.46 1.56 -2.23
N ASP A 115 -14.04 2.27 -3.27
CA ASP A 115 -14.78 2.30 -4.52
C ASP A 115 -14.81 0.92 -5.20
N GLU A 116 -15.93 0.60 -5.82
CA GLU A 116 -16.13 -0.70 -6.46
C GLU A 116 -15.25 -0.86 -7.71
N ALA A 117 -14.79 0.24 -8.32
CA ALA A 117 -13.84 0.17 -9.43
C ALA A 117 -12.46 -0.35 -8.98
N TYR A 118 -12.00 0.07 -7.80
CA TYR A 118 -10.77 -0.43 -7.19
C TYR A 118 -10.89 -1.91 -6.83
N PHE A 119 -12.03 -2.33 -6.29
CA PHE A 119 -12.30 -3.75 -6.00
C PHE A 119 -12.33 -4.60 -7.28
N ALA A 120 -13.06 -4.15 -8.31
CA ALA A 120 -13.12 -4.84 -9.60
C ALA A 120 -11.73 -4.97 -10.27
N ALA A 121 -10.87 -3.95 -10.12
CA ALA A 121 -9.49 -4.03 -10.60
C ALA A 121 -8.68 -5.13 -9.89
N HIS A 122 -8.91 -5.37 -8.59
CA HIS A 122 -8.29 -6.46 -7.85
C HIS A 122 -8.82 -7.83 -8.29
N GLU A 123 -10.14 -7.96 -8.48
CA GLU A 123 -10.75 -9.18 -9.00
C GLU A 123 -10.18 -9.54 -10.36
N GLU A 124 -10.10 -8.58 -11.27
CA GLU A 124 -9.55 -8.79 -12.61
C GLU A 124 -8.07 -9.17 -12.57
N PHE A 125 -7.26 -8.51 -11.73
CA PHE A 125 -5.85 -8.84 -11.58
C PHE A 125 -5.64 -10.24 -10.99
N ALA A 126 -6.43 -10.63 -9.98
CA ALA A 126 -6.40 -11.97 -9.42
C ALA A 126 -6.85 -13.04 -10.43
N ARG A 127 -7.88 -12.75 -11.24
CA ARG A 127 -8.34 -13.63 -12.32
C ARG A 127 -7.29 -13.83 -13.40
N LYS A 128 -6.54 -12.77 -13.73
CA LYS A 128 -5.41 -12.83 -14.68
C LYS A 128 -4.22 -13.62 -14.12
N HIS A 129 -4.02 -13.58 -12.80
CA HIS A 129 -2.84 -14.13 -12.12
C HIS A 129 -3.18 -15.05 -10.94
N PRO A 130 -4.00 -16.11 -11.14
CA PRO A 130 -4.57 -16.90 -10.04
C PRO A 130 -3.53 -17.71 -9.26
N GLU A 131 -2.38 -17.99 -9.88
CA GLU A 131 -1.31 -18.81 -9.29
C GLU A 131 -0.53 -18.09 -8.19
N TRP A 132 -0.48 -16.76 -8.24
CA TRP A 132 0.46 -15.99 -7.42
C TRP A 132 -0.11 -14.70 -6.83
N PHE A 133 -1.26 -14.18 -7.29
CA PHE A 133 -1.87 -13.00 -6.70
C PHE A 133 -3.17 -13.33 -5.96
N SER A 134 -3.31 -12.75 -4.77
CA SER A 134 -4.54 -12.77 -3.97
C SER A 134 -4.75 -11.44 -3.28
N PHE A 135 -5.95 -11.18 -2.77
CA PHE A 135 -6.23 -9.97 -2.01
C PHE A 135 -7.33 -10.20 -0.98
N ALA A 136 -7.37 -9.33 0.03
CA ALA A 136 -8.43 -9.27 1.03
C ALA A 136 -8.79 -7.81 1.32
N ARG A 137 -10.07 -7.47 1.13
CA ARG A 137 -10.62 -6.17 1.55
C ARG A 137 -11.10 -6.29 2.99
N LEU A 138 -10.46 -5.57 3.91
CA LEU A 138 -10.85 -5.47 5.30
C LEU A 138 -11.86 -4.34 5.51
N ASN A 139 -12.57 -4.37 6.63
CA ASN A 139 -13.60 -3.39 6.98
C ASN A 139 -13.08 -2.30 7.96
N GLY A 140 -11.89 -1.75 7.70
CA GLY A 140 -11.32 -0.64 8.47
C GLY A 140 -11.75 0.72 7.93
N GLU A 141 -11.78 1.74 8.80
CA GLU A 141 -12.15 3.14 8.54
C GLU A 141 -11.00 3.97 7.96
N SER A 142 -9.75 3.50 8.09
CA SER A 142 -8.53 4.21 7.70
C SER A 142 -7.69 3.44 6.68
N HIS A 143 -6.66 4.11 6.14
CA HIS A 143 -5.61 3.49 5.31
C HIS A 143 -4.54 2.71 6.12
N PHE A 144 -4.75 2.45 7.41
CA PHE A 144 -3.77 1.79 8.29
C PHE A 144 -4.31 0.47 8.87
N PRO A 145 -4.63 -0.53 8.04
CA PRO A 145 -5.20 -1.79 8.52
C PRO A 145 -4.29 -2.51 9.51
N VAL A 146 -2.95 -2.33 9.43
CA VAL A 146 -1.98 -2.93 10.37
C VAL A 146 -2.14 -2.39 11.79
N ILE A 147 -2.57 -1.14 11.93
CA ILE A 147 -2.76 -0.47 13.23
C ILE A 147 -4.21 -0.63 13.70
N GLU A 148 -5.14 -0.49 12.75
CA GLU A 148 -6.56 -0.51 13.02
C GLU A 148 -7.10 -1.92 13.28
N LEU A 149 -6.66 -2.90 12.48
CA LEU A 149 -7.14 -4.28 12.46
C LEU A 149 -5.96 -5.28 12.50
N PRO A 150 -5.05 -5.18 13.50
CA PRO A 150 -3.83 -5.98 13.53
C PRO A 150 -4.09 -7.49 13.51
N GLU A 151 -5.15 -7.95 14.19
CA GLU A 151 -5.52 -9.37 14.22
C GLU A 151 -5.96 -9.88 12.84
N ALA A 152 -6.77 -9.09 12.11
CA ALA A 152 -7.22 -9.47 10.78
C ALA A 152 -6.06 -9.55 9.79
N VAL A 153 -5.16 -8.57 9.81
CA VAL A 153 -3.95 -8.58 8.98
C VAL A 153 -3.02 -9.75 9.35
N SER A 154 -2.90 -10.06 10.64
CA SER A 154 -2.10 -11.19 11.12
C SER A 154 -2.64 -12.54 10.66
N LEU A 155 -3.97 -12.69 10.58
CA LEU A 155 -4.59 -13.89 10.00
C LEU A 155 -4.26 -14.05 8.52
N GLU A 156 -4.35 -12.98 7.74
CA GLU A 156 -3.97 -12.99 6.31
C GLU A 156 -2.48 -13.32 6.11
N LEU A 157 -1.60 -12.76 6.94
CA LEU A 157 -0.18 -13.10 6.92
C LEU A 157 0.05 -14.58 7.24
N SER A 158 -0.61 -15.07 8.30
CA SER A 158 -0.47 -16.45 8.76
C SER A 158 -0.95 -17.45 7.71
N ASP A 159 -2.05 -17.15 7.02
CA ASP A 159 -2.54 -17.95 5.90
C ASP A 159 -1.54 -17.94 4.73
N LEU A 160 -1.03 -16.76 4.34
CA LEU A 160 -0.04 -16.65 3.27
C LEU A 160 1.24 -17.46 3.56
N VAL A 161 1.73 -17.40 4.81
CA VAL A 161 2.89 -18.20 5.25
C VAL A 161 2.59 -19.70 5.16
N LYS A 162 1.40 -20.15 5.59
CA LYS A 162 1.00 -21.56 5.46
C LYS A 162 1.01 -22.03 4.01
N GLN A 163 0.51 -21.22 3.08
CA GLN A 163 0.50 -21.54 1.64
C GLN A 163 1.90 -21.70 1.05
N VAL A 164 2.89 -20.97 1.56
CA VAL A 164 4.29 -21.19 1.17
C VAL A 164 4.77 -22.56 1.67
N THR A 165 4.52 -22.86 2.95
CA THR A 165 5.03 -24.10 3.56
C THR A 165 4.38 -25.38 3.03
N SER A 166 3.13 -25.31 2.55
CA SER A 166 2.44 -26.47 1.97
C SER A 166 2.81 -26.74 0.51
N LYS A 167 3.45 -25.78 -0.17
CA LYS A 167 3.91 -25.89 -1.56
C LYS A 167 5.40 -26.31 -1.68
N GLN A 168 6.09 -26.48 -0.55
CA GLN A 168 7.46 -27.03 -0.46
C GLN A 168 7.42 -28.52 -0.16
#